data_AF-A0A1B9L2G4-F1
#
_entry.id   AF-A0A1B9L2G4-F1
#
_cell.length_a   1.000
_cell.length_b   1.000
_cell.length_c   1.000
_cell.angle_alpha   90.00
_cell.angle_beta   90.00
_cell.angle_gamma   90.00
#
_symmetry.space_group_name_H-M   'P 1'
#
loop_
_entity.id
_entity.type
_entity.pdbx_description
1 polymer ?
#
loop_
_entity_poly.entity_id
_entity_poly.type
_entity_poly.pdbx_seq_one_letter_code
_entity_poly.pdbx_strand_id
1 'polypeptide(L)'
;MRLNGLTWIDPWGLSAYAPPHHLATNKHSYWFDLFKNLFKKNGLGKFKNGNWRKDVFNDPLNKIDVPGHKGLYPEEIHQEIYKRLKQASDKSPEAFK
;
A
#
# COMPACT_ATOMS: atom_id res chain seq x y z
N MET A 1 -13.34 5.12 14.78
CA MET A 1 -12.61 4.18 13.89
C MET A 1 -12.71 4.70 12.47
N ARG A 2 -11.59 5.05 11.82
CA ARG A 2 -11.58 5.34 10.38
C ARG A 2 -11.34 4.03 9.65
N LEU A 3 -12.40 3.50 9.05
CA LEU A 3 -12.33 2.40 8.11
C LEU A 3 -11.95 3.01 6.77
N ASN A 4 -10.71 2.84 6.32
CA ASN A 4 -10.39 3.09 4.91
C ASN A 4 -10.96 1.92 4.09
N GLY A 5 -11.38 2.18 2.85
CA GLY A 5 -12.12 1.25 1.98
C GLY A 5 -11.36 -0.01 1.58
N LEU A 6 -10.14 -0.19 2.10
CA LEU A 6 -9.26 -1.33 1.87
C LEU A 6 -9.58 -2.55 2.76
N THR A 7 -10.46 -2.42 3.77
CA THR A 7 -10.93 -3.51 4.67
C THR A 7 -9.91 -4.62 4.88
N TRP A 8 -8.68 -4.26 5.28
CA TRP A 8 -7.71 -5.25 5.73
C TRP A 8 -8.17 -5.73 7.10
N ILE A 9 -8.81 -6.89 7.13
CA ILE A 9 -9.09 -7.61 8.37
C ILE A 9 -7.77 -8.28 8.77
N ASP A 10 -7.21 -7.90 9.92
CA ASP A 10 -6.15 -8.65 10.61
C ASP A 10 -6.78 -9.95 11.14
N PRO A 11 -6.64 -11.10 10.46
CA PRO A 11 -7.39 -12.31 10.81
C PRO A 11 -6.89 -12.95 12.12
N TRP A 12 -5.82 -12.41 12.72
CA TRP A 12 -5.09 -13.04 13.81
C TRP A 12 -5.01 -12.18 15.09
N GLY A 13 -5.49 -10.94 15.06
CA GLY A 13 -5.73 -10.11 16.26
C GLY A 13 -4.47 -9.77 17.08
N LEU A 14 -3.40 -9.29 16.44
CA LEU A 14 -2.08 -9.07 17.08
C LEU A 14 -1.63 -7.60 17.10
N SER A 15 -2.56 -6.65 16.90
CA SER A 15 -2.31 -5.30 16.37
C SER A 15 -1.74 -4.20 17.31
N ALA A 16 -0.87 -4.50 18.29
CA ALA A 16 -0.45 -3.46 19.26
C ALA A 16 1.04 -3.05 19.29
N TYR A 17 1.98 -3.75 18.60
CA TYR A 17 3.42 -3.57 18.92
C TYR A 17 4.44 -3.69 17.76
N ALA A 18 4.07 -3.54 16.49
CA ALA A 18 5.02 -3.71 15.37
C ALA A 18 5.32 -2.42 14.59
N PRO A 19 6.54 -2.29 14.00
CA PRO A 19 6.88 -1.13 13.18
C PRO A 19 6.01 -1.08 11.91
N PRO A 20 5.70 0.13 11.40
CA PRO A 20 4.93 0.27 10.16
C PRO A 20 5.69 -0.30 8.97
N HIS A 21 5.04 -1.19 8.22
CA HIS A 21 5.57 -1.84 7.03
C HIS A 21 4.97 -1.24 5.75
N HIS A 22 5.75 -1.19 4.67
CA HIS A 22 5.19 -0.85 3.36
C HIS A 22 4.31 -2.00 2.85
N LEU A 23 3.08 -1.68 2.44
CA LEU A 23 2.18 -2.58 1.74
C LEU A 23 2.77 -2.92 0.36
N ALA A 24 3.09 -1.90 -0.44
CA ALA A 24 3.77 -2.05 -1.71
C ALA A 24 5.29 -1.93 -1.54
N THR A 25 6.03 -2.92 -2.02
CA THR A 25 7.50 -2.96 -1.89
C THR A 25 8.17 -1.89 -2.76
N ASN A 26 9.20 -1.25 -2.20
CA ASN A 26 10.13 -0.41 -2.95
C ASN A 26 11.47 -1.09 -3.27
N LYS A 27 11.60 -2.38 -2.93
CA LYS A 27 12.87 -3.13 -3.04
C LYS A 27 12.88 -4.17 -4.17
N HIS A 28 11.76 -4.34 -4.87
CA HIS A 28 11.65 -5.29 -5.98
C HIS A 28 11.42 -4.52 -7.28
N SER A 29 12.34 -4.63 -8.25
CA SER A 29 12.36 -3.78 -9.45
C SER A 29 11.06 -3.87 -10.27
N TYR A 30 10.58 -5.08 -10.54
CA TYR A 30 9.34 -5.29 -11.31
C TYR A 30 8.10 -4.69 -10.61
N TRP A 31 7.86 -5.09 -9.35
CA TRP A 31 6.73 -4.62 -8.56
C TRP A 31 6.78 -3.12 -8.26
N PHE A 32 7.97 -2.56 -8.08
CA PHE A 32 8.17 -1.14 -7.87
C PHE A 32 7.52 -0.30 -8.98
N ASP A 33 7.78 -0.63 -10.25
CA ASP A 33 7.22 0.15 -11.35
C ASP A 33 5.70 0.00 -11.45
N LEU A 34 5.18 -1.22 -11.24
CA LEU A 34 3.74 -1.49 -11.23
C LEU A 34 3.02 -0.70 -10.12
N PHE A 35 3.50 -0.79 -8.88
CA PHE A 35 2.91 -0.08 -7.76
C PHE A 35 3.05 1.44 -7.89
N LYS A 36 4.19 1.94 -8.36
CA LYS A 36 4.42 3.37 -8.57
C LYS A 36 3.41 3.95 -9.56
N ASN A 37 3.18 3.28 -10.68
CA ASN A 37 2.20 3.70 -11.68
C ASN A 37 0.79 3.69 -11.10
N LEU A 38 0.44 2.64 -10.34
CA LEU A 38 -0.85 2.53 -9.68
C LEU A 38 -1.05 3.64 -8.63
N PHE A 39 -0.03 3.97 -7.84
CA PHE A 39 -0.13 5.02 -6.82
C PHE A 39 -0.32 6.39 -7.46
N LYS A 40 0.45 6.67 -8.52
CA LYS A 40 0.30 7.91 -9.28
C LYS A 40 -1.08 8.05 -9.92
N LYS A 41 -1.62 6.98 -10.51
CA LYS A 41 -2.98 6.95 -11.09
C LYS A 41 -4.02 7.37 -10.05
N ASN A 42 -3.86 6.96 -8.80
CA ASN A 42 -4.82 7.24 -7.71
C ASN A 42 -4.43 8.44 -6.82
N GLY A 43 -3.36 9.17 -7.18
CA GLY A 43 -2.90 10.35 -6.45
C GLY A 43 -2.22 10.08 -5.10
N LEU A 44 -1.80 8.84 -4.82
CA LEU A 44 -0.96 8.55 -3.65
C LEU A 44 0.42 9.17 -3.82
N GLY A 45 0.94 9.78 -2.76
CA GLY A 45 2.18 10.53 -2.83
C GLY A 45 2.05 11.91 -3.46
N LYS A 46 0.84 12.36 -3.79
CA LYS A 46 0.58 13.75 -4.20
C LYS A 46 0.20 14.58 -2.98
N PHE A 47 0.95 15.65 -2.72
CA PHE A 47 0.64 16.62 -1.69
C PHE A 47 -0.58 17.47 -2.06
N LYS A 48 -1.20 18.11 -1.06
CA LYS A 48 -2.34 19.03 -1.26
C LYS A 48 -2.03 20.19 -2.22
N ASN A 49 -0.77 20.60 -2.30
CA ASN A 49 -0.29 21.65 -3.22
C ASN A 49 -0.02 21.14 -4.65
N GLY A 50 -0.34 19.88 -4.95
CA GLY A 50 -0.18 19.29 -6.27
C GLY A 50 1.21 18.69 -6.56
N ASN A 51 2.20 18.94 -5.71
CA ASN A 51 3.54 18.38 -5.86
C ASN A 51 3.58 16.89 -5.48
N TRP A 52 4.51 16.15 -6.07
CA TRP A 52 4.73 14.74 -5.76
C TRP A 52 5.81 14.57 -4.68
N ARG A 53 5.66 13.56 -3.84
CA ARG A 53 6.74 13.08 -2.97
C ARG A 53 7.91 12.63 -3.84
N LYS A 54 9.14 12.93 -3.39
CA LYS A 54 10.38 12.42 -4.00
C LYS A 54 10.36 10.90 -4.11
N ASP A 55 9.82 10.24 -3.09
CA ASP A 55 9.50 8.82 -3.09
C ASP A 55 8.01 8.62 -2.80
N VAL A 56 7.28 8.15 -3.81
CA VAL A 56 5.84 7.91 -3.76
C VAL A 56 5.48 6.80 -2.77
N PHE A 57 6.40 5.86 -2.49
CA PHE A 57 6.18 4.76 -1.54
C PHE A 57 6.23 5.20 -0.08
N ASN A 58 6.80 6.38 0.20
CA ASN A 58 6.78 6.97 1.54
C ASN A 58 5.44 7.64 1.89
N ASP A 59 4.42 7.47 1.05
CA ASP A 59 3.08 7.91 1.41
C ASP A 59 2.56 7.14 2.64
N PRO A 60 1.99 7.82 3.65
CA PRO A 60 1.42 7.15 4.82
C PRO A 60 0.37 6.10 4.49
N LEU A 61 -0.38 6.23 3.38
CA LEU A 61 -1.36 5.24 2.96
C LEU A 61 -0.74 3.95 2.41
N ASN A 62 0.55 3.97 2.08
CA ASN A 62 1.31 2.76 1.74
C ASN A 62 1.84 2.04 2.99
N LYS A 63 1.60 2.56 4.20
CA LYS A 63 2.07 1.95 5.44
C LYS A 63 0.93 1.25 6.14
N ILE A 64 1.19 0.01 6.55
CA ILE A 64 0.29 -0.79 7.37
C ILE A 64 1.07 -1.34 8.56
N ASP A 65 0.42 -1.39 9.72
CA ASP A 65 1.00 -1.99 10.91
C ASP A 65 0.77 -3.51 10.84
N VAL A 66 1.82 -4.26 10.49
CA VAL A 66 1.76 -5.73 10.39
C VAL A 66 2.58 -6.35 11.52
N PRO A 67 1.94 -6.92 12.55
CA PRO A 67 2.65 -7.61 13.61
C PRO A 67 3.40 -8.85 13.12
N GLY A 68 4.65 -9.01 13.55
CA GLY A 68 5.46 -10.22 13.33
C GLY A 68 6.09 -10.37 11.94
N HIS A 69 5.88 -9.44 10.99
CA HIS A 69 6.48 -9.57 9.67
C HIS A 69 7.94 -9.07 9.64
N LYS A 70 8.89 -10.00 9.61
CA LYS A 70 10.30 -9.72 9.28
C LYS A 70 10.69 -10.51 8.04
N GLY A 71 10.84 -9.83 6.90
CA GLY A 71 11.32 -10.48 5.68
C GLY A 71 10.92 -9.75 4.41
N LEU A 72 11.39 -10.28 3.28
CA LEU A 72 10.84 -9.93 1.97
C LEU A 72 9.52 -10.70 1.83
N TYR A 73 8.50 -10.05 1.28
CA TYR A 73 7.30 -10.76 0.86
C TYR A 73 7.65 -11.72 -0.28
N PRO A 74 7.11 -12.94 -0.30
CA PRO A 74 7.21 -13.80 -1.46
C PRO A 74 6.42 -13.21 -2.64
N GLU A 75 6.78 -13.60 -3.86
CA GLU A 75 6.22 -13.11 -5.12
C GLU A 75 4.68 -13.15 -5.15
N GLU A 76 4.09 -14.22 -4.64
CA GLU A 76 2.64 -14.44 -4.57
C GLU A 76 1.91 -13.33 -3.79
N ILE A 77 2.53 -12.83 -2.72
CA ILE A 77 1.98 -11.74 -1.92
C ILE A 77 2.03 -10.41 -2.67
N HIS A 78 3.10 -10.17 -3.44
CA HIS A 78 3.16 -8.98 -4.30
C HIS A 78 2.05 -8.99 -5.36
N GLN A 79 1.79 -10.15 -5.97
CA GLN A 79 0.70 -10.32 -6.92
C GLN A 79 -0.66 -10.07 -6.29
N GLU A 80 -0.91 -10.63 -5.09
CA GLU A 80 -2.18 -10.47 -4.39
C GLU A 80 -2.43 -9.01 -3.99
N ILE A 81 -1.42 -8.36 -3.40
CA ILE A 81 -1.49 -6.94 -3.03
C ILE A 81 -1.77 -6.09 -4.27
N TYR A 82 -1.05 -6.32 -5.37
CA TYR A 82 -1.26 -5.59 -6.62
C TYR A 82 -2.66 -5.82 -7.18
N LYS A 83 -3.17 -7.05 -7.18
CA LYS A 83 -4.52 -7.37 -7.64
C LYS A 83 -5.58 -6.62 -6.83
N ARG A 84 -5.49 -6.65 -5.50
CA ARG A 84 -6.44 -5.96 -4.60
C ARG A 84 -6.41 -4.44 -4.82
N LEU A 85 -5.21 -3.86 -4.87
CA LEU A 85 -5.04 -2.43 -5.12
C LEU A 85 -5.53 -2.03 -6.52
N LYS A 86 -5.28 -2.85 -7.55
CA LYS A 86 -5.78 -2.60 -8.89
C LYS A 86 -7.31 -2.64 -8.93
N GLN A 87 -7.93 -3.63 -8.31
CA GLN A 87 -9.40 -3.73 -8.19
C GLN A 87 -9.98 -2.51 -7.46
N ALA A 88 -9.33 -2.01 -6.41
CA ALA A 88 -9.74 -0.79 -5.73
C ALA A 88 -9.62 0.45 -6.64
N SER A 89 -8.50 0.57 -7.37
CA SER A 89 -8.25 1.65 -8.32
C SER A 89 -9.27 1.69 -9.45
N ASP A 90 -9.69 0.52 -9.94
CA ASP A 90 -10.65 0.41 -11.04
C ASP A 90 -12.08 0.76 -10.57
N LYS A 91 -12.37 0.69 -9.26
CA LYS A 91 -13.63 1.17 -8.69
C LYS A 91 -13.66 2.69 -8.55
N SER A 92 -12.69 3.27 -7.85
CA SER A 92 -12.52 4.73 -7.72
C SER A 92 -11.18 5.08 -7.04
N PRO A 93 -10.64 6.29 -7.27
CA PRO A 93 -9.50 6.80 -6.51
C PRO A 93 -9.74 6.87 -5.00
N GLU A 94 -10.99 7.02 -4.56
CA GLU A 94 -11.41 7.02 -3.16
C GLU A 94 -11.39 5.63 -2.55
N ALA A 95 -11.82 4.60 -3.28
CA ALA A 95 -11.74 3.20 -2.82
C ALA A 95 -10.30 2.70 -2.70
N PHE A 96 -9.36 3.36 -3.40
CA PHE A 96 -7.94 3.06 -3.34
C PHE A 96 -7.24 3.62 -2.08
N LYS A 97 -7.82 4.62 -1.43
CA LYS A 97 -7.25 5.35 -0.28
C LYS A 97 -7.80 4.83 1.05
#